data_AF-A0A522KXI0-F1
#
_entry.id   AF-A0A522KXI0-F1
#
_cell.length_a   1.000
_cell.length_b   1.000
_cell.length_c   1.000
_cell.angle_alpha   90.00
_cell.angle_beta   90.00
_cell.angle_gamma   90.00
#
_symmetry.space_group_name_H-M   'P 1'
#
loop_
_entity.id
_entity.type
_entity.pdbx_description
1 polymer ?
#
loop_
_entity_poly.entity_id
_entity_poly.type
_entity_poly.pdbx_seq_one_letter_code
_entity_poly.pdbx_strand_id
1 'polypeptide(L)' 'MSDAIETYKVMGEHRKALRAKYGVPCPRCATARPKAHPSILMPQQRCRVDGYVDPRPELTDEQWSQA' A
#
# COMPACT_ATOMS: atom_id res chain seq x y z
N MET A 1 0.08 17.02 -24.56
CA MET A 1 0.58 16.18 -23.44
C MET A 1 -0.36 16.22 -22.22
N SER A 2 -1.66 16.51 -22.39
CA SER A 2 -2.68 16.56 -21.32
C SER A 2 -3.04 15.17 -20.79
N ASP A 3 -3.24 14.22 -21.70
CA ASP A 3 -3.81 12.89 -21.38
C ASP A 3 -2.87 12.03 -20.52
N ALA A 4 -1.56 12.21 -20.69
CA ALA A 4 -0.57 11.55 -19.85
C ALA A 4 -0.67 12.02 -18.38
N ILE A 5 -0.91 13.30 -18.13
CA ILE A 5 -0.98 13.83 -16.76
C ILE A 5 -2.24 13.35 -16.06
N GLU A 6 -3.37 13.31 -16.77
CA GLU A 6 -4.65 12.82 -16.22
C GLU A 6 -4.59 11.32 -15.91
N THR A 7 -4.03 10.50 -16.80
CA THR A 7 -3.84 9.07 -16.55
C THR A 7 -2.97 8.79 -15.33
N TYR A 8 -1.86 9.53 -15.13
CA TYR A 8 -1.04 9.39 -13.93
C TYR A 8 -1.77 9.80 -12.64
N LYS A 9 -2.65 10.80 -12.69
CA LYS A 9 -3.47 11.21 -11.54
C LYS A 9 -4.46 10.10 -11.16
N VAL A 10 -5.21 9.57 -12.14
CA VAL A 10 -6.16 8.47 -11.92
C VAL A 10 -5.46 7.24 -11.33
N MET A 11 -4.28 6.87 -11.84
CA MET A 11 -3.48 5.78 -11.27
C MET A 11 -2.94 6.08 -9.86
N GLY A 12 -2.67 7.34 -9.54
CA GLY A 12 -2.29 7.76 -8.20
C GLY A 12 -3.44 7.61 -7.20
N GLU A 13 -4.63 8.05 -7.59
CA GLU A 13 -5.86 7.97 -6.80
C GLU A 13 -6.27 6.51 -6.56
N HIS A 14 -6.22 5.68 -7.61
CA HIS A 14 -6.50 4.24 -7.52
C HIS A 14 -5.56 3.54 -6.51
N ARG A 15 -4.25 3.83 -6.57
CA ARG A 15 -3.28 3.29 -5.59
C ARG A 15 -3.53 3.79 -4.17
N LYS A 16 -4.04 5.01 -4.00
CA LYS A 16 -4.41 5.55 -2.69
C LYS A 16 -5.66 4.86 -2.14
N ALA A 17 -6.67 4.61 -2.98
CA ALA A 17 -7.87 3.86 -2.64
C ALA A 17 -7.55 2.41 -2.23
N LEU A 18 -6.69 1.74 -3.00
CA LEU A 18 -6.18 0.40 -2.68
C LEU A 18 -5.49 0.35 -1.31
N ARG A 19 -4.61 1.31 -1.01
CA ARG A 19 -3.94 1.38 0.30
C ARG A 19 -4.90 1.70 1.44
N ALA A 20 -5.98 2.44 1.19
CA ALA A 20 -6.98 2.71 2.20
C ALA A 20 -7.85 1.47 2.52
N LYS A 21 -8.19 0.66 1.50
CA LYS A 21 -9.00 -0.55 1.65
C LYS A 21 -8.20 -1.75 2.17
N TYR A 22 -7.01 -1.99 1.60
CA TYR A 22 -6.22 -3.21 1.82
C TYR A 22 -4.86 -2.97 2.49
N GLY A 23 -4.47 -1.71 2.68
CA GLY A 23 -3.21 -1.38 3.34
C GLY A 23 -3.28 -1.65 4.84
N VAL A 24 -2.28 -2.36 5.36
CA VAL A 24 -2.18 -2.69 6.80
C VAL A 24 -0.92 -2.03 7.35
N PRO A 25 -0.97 -1.44 8.56
CA PRO A 25 0.23 -0.93 9.21
C PRO A 25 1.22 -2.07 9.49
N CYS A 26 2.50 -1.84 9.20
CA CYS A 26 3.54 -2.81 9.51
C CYS A 26 3.55 -3.12 11.02
N PRO A 27 3.35 -4.39 11.44
CA PRO A 27 3.25 -4.76 12.85
C PRO A 27 4.59 -4.56 13.57
N ARG A 28 5.72 -4.76 12.87
CA ARG A 28 7.05 -4.51 13.43
C ARG A 28 7.30 -3.03 13.68
N CYS A 29 6.91 -2.15 12.76
CA CYS A 29 7.05 -0.71 12.96
C CYS A 29 6.23 -0.23 14.17
N ALA A 30 5.01 -0.75 14.32
CA ALA A 30 4.12 -0.40 15.43
C ALA A 30 4.73 -0.78 16.80
N THR A 31 5.35 -1.95 16.90
CA THR A 31 5.98 -2.42 18.14
C THR A 31 7.34 -1.77 18.41
N ALA A 32 8.20 -1.68 17.39
CA ALA A 32 9.57 -1.18 17.56
C ALA A 32 9.64 0.35 17.67
N ARG A 33 8.68 1.06 17.07
CA ARG A 33 8.66 2.52 16.97
C ARG A 33 7.26 3.07 17.27
N PRO A 34 6.77 2.98 18.51
CA PRO A 34 5.40 3.37 18.86
C PRO A 34 5.10 4.87 18.65
N LYS A 35 6.13 5.72 18.58
CA LYS A 35 5.99 7.16 18.30
C LYS A 35 5.98 7.51 16.81
N ALA A 36 6.33 6.57 15.93
CA ALA A 36 6.40 6.80 14.50
C ALA A 36 5.16 6.22 13.81
N HIS A 37 4.70 6.87 12.75
CA HIS A 37 3.64 6.29 11.92
C HIS A 37 4.19 5.03 11.22
N PRO A 38 3.54 3.87 11.39
CA PRO A 38 3.98 2.64 10.76
C PRO A 38 3.84 2.75 9.24
N SER A 39 4.74 2.09 8.51
CA SER A 39 4.62 2.00 7.05
C SER A 39 3.36 1.23 6.69
N ILE A 40 2.51 1.78 5.83
CA ILE A 40 1.35 1.08 5.27
C ILE A 40 1.85 0.13 4.20
N LEU A 41 1.66 -1.17 4.41
CA LEU A 41 2.09 -2.22 3.50
C LEU A 41 0.91 -2.75 2.71
N MET A 42 1.13 -2.87 1.40
CA MET A 42 0.33 -3.70 0.53
C MET A 42 0.74 -5.19 0.72
N PRO A 43 -0.11 -6.17 0.38
CA PRO A 43 0.32 -7.57 0.37
C PRO A 43 1.63 -7.76 -0.41
N GLN A 44 2.51 -8.62 0.09
CA GLN A 44 3.89 -8.84 -0.38
C GLN A 44 4.85 -7.64 -0.34
N GLN A 45 4.38 -6.45 0.06
CA GLN A 45 5.24 -5.29 0.12
C GLN A 45 6.22 -5.41 1.29
N ARG A 46 7.50 -5.12 1.02
CA ARG A 46 8.53 -5.01 2.04
C ARG A 46 8.49 -3.63 2.71
N CYS A 47 8.46 -3.63 4.03
CA CYS A 47 8.68 -2.44 4.85
C CYS A 47 10.12 -1.95 4.71
N ARG A 48 10.29 -0.66 4.41
CA ARG A 48 11.62 -0.06 4.24
C ARG A 48 12.38 0.14 5.56
N VAL A 49 11.66 0.24 6.69
CA VAL A 49 12.26 0.51 7.99
C VAL A 49 12.80 -0.77 8.64
N ASP A 50 11.93 -1.76 8.83
CA ASP A 50 12.27 -2.98 9.58
C ASP A 50 12.50 -4.21 8.67
N GLY A 51 12.37 -4.04 7.35
CA GLY A 51 12.53 -5.13 6.39
C GLY A 51 11.43 -6.20 6.45
N TYR A 52 10.37 -6.00 7.24
CA TYR A 52 9.23 -6.91 7.31
C TYR A 52 8.57 -7.06 5.94
N VAL A 53 8.40 -8.29 5.49
CA VAL A 53 7.64 -8.62 4.28
C VAL A 53 6.26 -9.07 4.71
N ASP A 54 5.23 -8.45 4.15
CA ASP A 54 3.87 -8.84 4.41
C ASP A 54 3.58 -10.22 3.81
N PRO A 55 3.24 -11.25 4.62
CA PRO A 55 3.01 -12.61 4.15
C PRO A 55 1.64 -12.79 3.47
N ARG A 56 0.79 -11.75 3.42
CA ARG A 56 -0.52 -11.83 2.79
C ARG A 56 -0.40 -12.19 1.29
N PRO A 57 -1.33 -13.02 0.76
CA PRO A 57 -1.36 -13.36 -0.66
C PRO A 57 -1.58 -12.10 -1.51
N GLU A 58 -1.13 -12.12 -2.77
CA GLU A 58 -1.37 -10.98 -3.68
C GLU A 58 -2.86 -10.69 -3.80
N LEU A 59 -3.17 -9.42 -4.01
CA LEU A 59 -4.52 -9.01 -4.34
C LEU A 59 -4.93 -9.71 -5.64
N THR A 60 -6.12 -10.31 -5.67
CA THR A 60 -6.68 -10.84 -6.92
C THR A 60 -7.06 -9.69 -7.85
N ASP A 61 -7.11 -9.95 -9.17
CA ASP A 61 -7.49 -8.93 -10.16
C ASP A 61 -8.87 -8.29 -9.88
N GLU A 62 -9.77 -9.06 -9.27
CA GLU A 62 -11.08 -8.59 -8.80
C GLU A 62 -10.94 -7.55 -7.67
N GLN A 63 -10.06 -7.79 -6.71
CA GLN A 63 -9.79 -6.85 -5.62
C GLN A 63 -9.02 -5.62 -6.11
N TRP A 64 -8.23 -5.77 -7.18
CA TRP A 64 -7.53 -4.66 -7.82
C TRP A 64 -8.50 -3.75 -8.57
N SER A 65 -9.51 -4.31 -9.24
CA SER A 65 -10.51 -3.55 -10.01
C SER A 65 -11.66 -2.96 -9.17
N GLN A 66 -11.86 -3.43 -7.94
CA GLN A 66 -12.87 -2.90 -7.00
C GLN A 66 -12.43 -1.63 -6.24
N ALA A 67 -11.23 -1.12 -6.49
CA ALA A 67 -10.62 -0.05 -5.71
C ALA A 67 -10.98 1.34 -6.19
#